data_AF-A0A3Q2UWM8-F1
#
_entry.id   AF-A0A3Q2UWM8-F1
#
_cell.length_a   1.000
_cell.length_b   1.000
_cell.length_c   1.000
_cell.angle_alpha   90.00
_cell.angle_beta   90.00
_cell.angle_gamma   90.00
#
_symmetry.space_group_name_H-M   'P 1'
#
loop_
_entity.id
_entity.type
_entity.pdbx_description
1 polymer ?
#
loop_
_entity_poly.entity_id
_entity_poly.type
_entity_poly.pdbx_seq_one_letter_code
_entity_poly.pdbx_strand_id
1 'polypeptide(L)'
;MAMHVGRVEEYNELKEDFESYLERLEQWMLANDVSDEKKVCMFLSVIGADTYRLLKNLVSSRVPSTMGYAALTGALSAHYKPTPVVIAERFRFQKRNQKEGEAVSDYVVALRQLSATCDFGQYLDEALRDRFVSGLRSDAVQRKLLSEKDLTFPRACEIAVSMELASKNTMEFSGRQDPHHVNALTNAPNFFNKG
;
A
#
# COMPACT_ATOMS: atom_id res chain seq x y z
N MET A 1 49.99 -7.41 3.03
CA MET A 1 48.95 -7.48 1.97
C MET A 1 47.62 -7.25 2.66
N ALA A 2 46.86 -6.22 2.28
CA ALA A 2 45.53 -6.02 2.85
C ALA A 2 44.65 -7.20 2.42
N MET A 3 44.16 -7.97 3.38
CA MET A 3 43.26 -9.10 3.11
C MET A 3 41.88 -8.52 2.88
N HIS A 4 41.37 -8.59 1.64
CA HIS A 4 39.99 -8.22 1.38
C HIS A 4 39.05 -9.21 2.07
N VAL A 5 38.18 -8.70 2.94
CA VAL A 5 37.19 -9.52 3.66
C VAL A 5 35.96 -9.67 2.76
N GLY A 6 35.71 -10.89 2.30
CA GLY A 6 34.51 -11.26 1.55
C GLY A 6 34.43 -10.68 0.14
N ARG A 7 33.35 -11.02 -0.57
CA ARG A 7 33.02 -10.51 -1.90
C ARG A 7 31.60 -9.96 -1.89
N VAL A 8 31.40 -8.85 -2.57
CA VAL A 8 30.09 -8.27 -2.86
C VAL A 8 29.58 -8.82 -4.20
N GLU A 9 28.36 -9.36 -4.24
CA GLU A 9 27.73 -9.78 -5.50
C GLU A 9 27.32 -8.55 -6.32
N GLU A 10 27.27 -8.67 -7.64
CA GLU A 10 26.77 -7.60 -8.51
C GLU A 10 25.29 -7.30 -8.28
N TYR A 11 24.82 -6.15 -8.75
CA TYR A 11 23.40 -5.78 -8.61
C TYR A 11 22.53 -6.69 -9.47
N ASN A 12 21.44 -7.17 -8.89
CA ASN A 12 20.42 -7.95 -9.60
C ASN A 12 19.03 -7.48 -9.20
N GLU A 13 18.35 -6.82 -10.15
CA GLU A 13 17.00 -6.25 -9.96
C GLU A 13 15.92 -7.26 -9.58
N LEU A 14 16.14 -8.56 -9.84
CA LEU A 14 15.21 -9.63 -9.46
C LEU A 14 15.43 -10.13 -8.03
N LYS A 15 16.57 -9.80 -7.41
CA LYS A 15 16.94 -10.26 -6.06
C LYS A 15 16.77 -9.17 -5.01
N GLU A 16 17.03 -7.91 -5.36
CA GLU A 16 17.01 -6.78 -4.43
C GLU A 16 16.71 -5.45 -5.14
N ASP A 17 16.23 -4.46 -4.38
CA ASP A 17 16.16 -3.09 -4.86
C ASP A 17 17.55 -2.42 -4.84
N PHE A 18 17.71 -1.37 -5.65
CA PHE A 18 19.02 -0.74 -5.82
C PHE A 18 19.54 -0.03 -4.56
N GLU A 19 18.67 0.44 -3.66
CA GLU A 19 19.11 1.06 -2.39
C GLU A 19 19.68 0.01 -1.45
N SER A 20 19.00 -1.14 -1.29
CA SER A 20 19.52 -2.29 -0.53
C SER A 20 20.89 -2.75 -1.04
N TYR A 21 21.08 -2.76 -2.37
CA TYR A 21 22.37 -3.04 -3.00
C TYR A 21 23.47 -2.04 -2.60
N LEU A 22 23.17 -0.74 -2.64
CA LEU A 22 24.11 0.30 -2.26
C LEU A 22 24.50 0.19 -0.79
N GLU A 23 23.53 -0.04 0.10
CA GLU A 23 23.78 -0.21 1.53
C GLU A 23 24.79 -1.35 1.78
N ARG A 24 24.56 -2.55 1.21
CA ARG A 24 25.49 -3.67 1.39
C ARG A 24 26.86 -3.42 0.78
N LEU A 25 26.92 -2.72 -0.35
CA LEU A 25 28.18 -2.36 -1.01
C LEU A 25 28.99 -1.40 -0.14
N GLU A 26 28.34 -0.39 0.43
CA GLU A 26 28.99 0.61 1.29
C GLU A 26 29.49 0.00 2.59
N GLN A 27 28.73 -0.93 3.19
CA GLN A 27 29.21 -1.70 4.34
C GLN A 27 30.44 -2.55 3.98
N TRP A 28 30.44 -3.18 2.80
CA TRP A 28 31.59 -3.95 2.33
C TRP A 28 32.81 -3.06 2.06
N MET A 29 32.63 -1.88 1.45
CA MET A 29 33.69 -0.89 1.26
C MET A 29 34.27 -0.41 2.59
N LEU A 30 33.41 -0.14 3.58
CA LEU A 30 33.81 0.27 4.92
C LEU A 30 34.62 -0.83 5.63
N ALA A 31 34.16 -2.08 5.58
CA ALA A 31 34.86 -3.22 6.18
C ALA A 31 36.23 -3.51 5.53
N ASN A 32 36.46 -2.99 4.33
CA ASN A 32 37.69 -3.15 3.55
C ASN A 32 38.55 -1.88 3.49
N ASP A 33 38.27 -0.88 4.34
CA ASP A 33 38.99 0.40 4.42
C ASP A 33 39.16 1.09 3.05
N VAL A 34 38.11 1.03 2.22
CA VAL A 34 38.11 1.65 0.88
C VAL A 34 38.04 3.17 1.05
N SER A 35 39.12 3.85 0.69
CA SER A 35 39.17 5.32 0.70
C SER A 35 38.21 5.93 -0.33
N ASP A 36 37.81 7.18 -0.11
CA ASP A 36 36.85 7.88 -0.97
C ASP A 36 37.31 7.96 -2.43
N GLU A 37 38.62 8.10 -2.68
CA GLU A 37 39.20 8.14 -4.03
C GLU A 37 39.06 6.82 -4.78
N LYS A 38 38.90 5.70 -4.04
CA LYS A 38 38.76 4.36 -4.61
C LYS A 38 37.30 3.95 -4.82
N LYS A 39 36.33 4.63 -4.20
CA LYS A 39 34.90 4.27 -4.27
C LYS A 39 34.38 4.18 -5.69
N VAL A 40 34.74 5.14 -6.56
CA VAL A 40 34.31 5.14 -7.97
C VAL A 40 34.85 3.92 -8.72
N CYS A 41 36.15 3.67 -8.64
CA CYS A 41 36.78 2.53 -9.31
C CYS A 41 36.18 1.20 -8.81
N MET A 42 36.01 1.08 -7.50
CA MET A 42 35.39 -0.08 -6.87
C MET A 42 33.96 -0.28 -7.36
N PHE A 43 33.12 0.74 -7.27
CA PHE A 43 31.73 0.71 -7.71
C PHE A 43 31.59 0.25 -9.16
N LEU A 44 32.29 0.89 -10.09
CA LEU A 44 32.22 0.56 -11.51
C LEU A 44 32.68 -0.87 -11.82
N SER A 45 33.55 -1.44 -10.99
CA SER A 45 34.06 -2.81 -11.16
C SER A 45 33.12 -3.89 -10.62
N VAL A 46 32.25 -3.56 -9.66
CA VAL A 46 31.42 -4.55 -8.94
C VAL A 46 29.93 -4.49 -9.28
N ILE A 47 29.43 -3.40 -9.87
CA ILE A 47 27.99 -3.22 -10.15
C ILE A 47 27.41 -4.16 -11.21
N GLY A 48 28.28 -4.89 -11.91
CA GLY A 48 27.88 -5.82 -12.96
C GLY A 48 27.77 -5.19 -14.34
N ALA A 49 27.91 -6.01 -15.38
CA ALA A 49 28.03 -5.55 -16.75
C ALA A 49 26.77 -4.82 -17.26
N ASP A 50 25.59 -5.32 -16.89
CA ASP A 50 24.32 -4.76 -17.35
C ASP A 50 24.03 -3.40 -16.69
N THR A 51 24.21 -3.31 -15.37
CA THR A 51 24.09 -2.05 -14.62
C THR A 51 25.12 -1.02 -15.09
N TYR A 52 26.37 -1.44 -15.36
CA TYR A 52 27.38 -0.54 -15.91
C TYR A 52 27.03 -0.02 -17.31
N ARG A 53 26.45 -0.88 -18.17
CA ARG A 53 25.97 -0.46 -19.51
C ARG A 53 24.84 0.57 -19.38
N LEU A 54 23.88 0.34 -18.50
CA LEU A 54 22.83 1.28 -18.18
C LEU A 54 23.41 2.61 -17.68
N LEU A 55 24.31 2.57 -16.70
CA LEU A 55 24.97 3.76 -16.16
C LEU A 55 25.62 4.60 -17.26
N LYS A 56 26.36 3.96 -18.18
CA LYS A 56 26.94 4.65 -19.34
C LYS A 56 25.89 5.37 -20.19
N ASN A 57 24.75 4.72 -20.43
CA ASN A 57 23.64 5.34 -21.18
C ASN A 57 23.05 6.53 -20.41
N LEU A 58 22.91 6.43 -19.09
CA LEU A 58 22.37 7.51 -18.26
C LEU A 58 23.29 8.74 -18.20
N VAL A 59 24.62 8.54 -18.22
CA VAL A 59 25.58 9.64 -18.11
C VAL A 59 26.07 10.18 -19.46
N SER A 60 25.79 9.46 -20.58
CA SER A 60 25.91 9.76 -22.03
C SER A 60 26.98 10.72 -22.56
N SER A 61 27.18 11.89 -21.94
CA SER A 61 28.22 12.87 -22.28
C SER A 61 29.44 12.86 -21.34
N ARG A 62 29.39 12.07 -20.26
CA ARG A 62 30.44 12.01 -19.23
C ARG A 62 31.04 10.61 -19.13
N VAL A 63 32.33 10.54 -18.82
CA VAL A 63 33.01 9.27 -18.56
C VAL A 63 32.73 8.86 -17.11
N PRO A 64 32.13 7.67 -16.84
CA PRO A 64 31.76 7.30 -15.48
C PRO A 64 32.92 7.37 -14.47
N SER A 65 34.14 6.97 -14.88
CA SER A 65 35.31 6.98 -14.00
C SER A 65 35.81 8.38 -13.61
N THR A 66 35.34 9.44 -14.28
CA THR A 66 35.69 10.83 -13.97
C THR A 66 34.60 11.56 -13.18
N MET A 67 33.52 10.87 -12.81
CA MET A 67 32.42 11.43 -12.02
C MET A 67 32.54 11.03 -10.55
N GLY A 68 31.93 11.81 -9.66
CA GLY A 68 31.88 11.48 -8.23
C GLY A 68 30.95 10.30 -7.94
N TYR A 69 31.27 9.51 -6.92
CA TYR A 69 30.50 8.35 -6.49
C TYR A 69 29.00 8.67 -6.31
N ALA A 70 28.68 9.73 -5.57
CA ALA A 70 27.29 10.17 -5.33
C ALA A 70 26.53 10.52 -6.63
N ALA A 71 27.22 11.05 -7.65
CA ALA A 71 26.58 11.36 -8.93
C ALA A 71 26.26 10.10 -9.73
N LEU A 72 27.10 9.07 -9.64
CA LEU A 72 26.90 7.79 -10.32
C LEU A 72 25.80 6.97 -9.65
N THR A 73 25.85 6.83 -8.32
CA THR A 73 24.81 6.12 -7.56
C THR A 73 23.48 6.84 -7.69
N GLY A 74 23.46 8.17 -7.59
CA GLY A 74 22.25 8.98 -7.78
C GLY A 74 21.61 8.83 -9.17
N ALA A 75 22.41 8.72 -10.24
CA ALA A 75 21.87 8.49 -11.58
C ALA A 75 21.16 7.13 -11.69
N LEU A 76 21.73 6.07 -11.11
CA LEU A 76 21.13 4.74 -11.09
C LEU A 76 19.93 4.66 -10.15
N SER A 77 20.00 5.24 -8.95
CA SER A 77 18.87 5.34 -8.03
C SER A 77 17.69 6.05 -8.67
N ALA A 78 17.91 7.16 -9.39
CA ALA A 78 16.85 7.86 -10.11
C ALA A 78 16.23 7.02 -11.25
N HIS A 79 17.00 6.11 -11.87
CA HIS A 79 16.49 5.21 -12.89
C HIS A 79 15.70 4.03 -12.31
N TYR A 80 16.23 3.37 -11.28
CA TYR A 80 15.60 2.20 -10.66
C TYR A 80 14.44 2.57 -9.73
N LYS A 81 14.45 3.79 -9.21
CA LYS A 81 13.38 4.36 -8.39
C LYS A 81 12.98 5.70 -8.99
N PRO A 82 12.34 5.71 -10.17
CA PRO A 82 11.87 6.96 -10.75
C PRO A 82 10.93 7.60 -9.74
N THR A 83 11.18 8.87 -9.43
CA THR A 83 10.33 9.63 -8.51
C THR A 83 8.90 9.52 -9.02
N PRO A 84 7.96 9.00 -8.20
CA PRO A 84 6.59 8.87 -8.64
C PRO A 84 6.10 10.23 -9.11
N VAL A 85 5.46 10.27 -10.28
CA VAL A 85 4.83 11.50 -10.75
C VAL A 85 3.67 11.77 -9.80
N VAL A 86 3.88 12.63 -8.81
CA VAL A 86 2.97 12.85 -7.67
C VAL A 86 1.53 13.07 -8.14
N ILE A 87 1.33 13.80 -9.24
CA ILE A 87 0.00 14.03 -9.81
C ILE A 87 -0.65 12.73 -10.33
N ALA A 88 0.11 11.81 -10.91
CA ALA A 88 -0.38 10.51 -11.34
C ALA A 88 -0.72 9.61 -10.15
N GLU A 89 0.11 9.61 -9.11
CA GLU A 89 -0.17 8.87 -7.86
C GLU A 89 -1.44 9.38 -7.18
N ARG A 90 -1.57 10.71 -7.04
CA ARG A 90 -2.79 11.35 -6.52
C ARG A 90 -3.99 11.06 -7.39
N PHE A 91 -3.85 11.02 -8.71
CA PHE A 91 -4.94 10.63 -9.61
C PHE A 91 -5.39 9.18 -9.37
N ARG A 92 -4.45 8.23 -9.23
CA ARG A 92 -4.77 6.83 -8.90
C ARG A 92 -5.45 6.71 -7.54
N PHE A 93 -4.93 7.40 -6.53
CA PHE A 93 -5.52 7.49 -5.20
C PHE A 93 -6.96 8.01 -5.29
N GLN A 94 -7.20 9.12 -6.00
CA GLN A 94 -8.53 9.72 -6.13
C GLN A 94 -9.53 8.87 -6.92
N LYS A 95 -9.06 8.02 -7.83
CA LYS A 95 -9.90 7.08 -8.58
C LYS A 95 -10.25 5.81 -7.81
N ARG A 96 -9.63 5.59 -6.64
CA ARG A 96 -9.88 4.39 -5.83
C ARG A 96 -11.20 4.51 -5.07
N ASN A 97 -12.14 3.62 -5.40
CA ASN A 97 -13.41 3.39 -4.70
C ASN A 97 -13.45 1.97 -4.17
N GLN A 98 -14.10 1.73 -3.03
CA GLN A 98 -14.32 0.39 -2.48
C GLN A 98 -14.93 -0.51 -3.57
N LYS A 99 -14.34 -1.68 -3.78
CA LYS A 99 -14.80 -2.67 -4.77
C LYS A 99 -16.03 -3.40 -4.26
N GLU A 100 -16.79 -4.01 -5.16
CA GLU A 100 -17.89 -4.88 -4.76
C GLU A 100 -17.36 -6.08 -3.97
N GLY A 101 -17.99 -6.37 -2.83
CA GLY A 101 -17.57 -7.44 -1.91
C GLY A 101 -16.30 -7.15 -1.10
N GLU A 102 -15.61 -6.02 -1.32
CA GLU A 102 -14.41 -5.66 -0.55
C GLU A 102 -14.79 -5.21 0.86
N ALA A 103 -14.16 -5.79 1.88
CA ALA A 103 -14.38 -5.38 3.26
C ALA A 103 -13.86 -3.95 3.50
N VAL A 104 -14.50 -3.22 4.41
CA VAL A 104 -14.07 -1.86 4.78
C VAL A 104 -12.60 -1.83 5.22
N SER A 105 -12.15 -2.83 5.98
CA SER A 105 -10.74 -2.93 6.41
C SER A 105 -9.76 -3.03 5.25
N ASP A 106 -10.10 -3.81 4.22
CA ASP A 106 -9.24 -4.02 3.06
C ASP A 106 -9.16 -2.75 2.20
N TYR A 107 -10.29 -2.04 2.10
CA TYR A 107 -10.33 -0.74 1.44
C TYR A 107 -9.43 0.29 2.15
N VAL A 108 -9.44 0.33 3.49
CA VAL A 108 -8.54 1.20 4.28
C VAL A 108 -7.07 0.88 4.00
N VAL A 109 -6.70 -0.40 3.99
CA VAL A 109 -5.32 -0.83 3.68
C VAL A 109 -4.92 -0.40 2.27
N ALA A 110 -5.79 -0.59 1.28
CA ALA A 110 -5.52 -0.19 -0.10
C ALA A 110 -5.33 1.33 -0.25
N LEU A 111 -6.12 2.15 0.46
CA LEU A 111 -5.95 3.60 0.45
C LEU A 111 -4.62 4.03 1.08
N ARG A 112 -4.23 3.42 2.21
CA ARG A 112 -2.93 3.69 2.85
C ARG A 112 -1.77 3.35 1.92
N GLN A 113 -1.84 2.20 1.25
CA GLN A 113 -0.82 1.79 0.28
C GLN A 113 -0.68 2.80 -0.87
N LEU A 114 -1.80 3.23 -1.47
CA LEU A 114 -1.78 4.23 -2.56
C LEU A 114 -1.29 5.61 -2.09
N SER A 115 -1.56 5.97 -0.84
CA SER A 115 -1.15 7.28 -0.31
C SER A 115 0.36 7.42 -0.09
N ALA A 116 1.10 6.30 0.02
CA ALA A 116 2.53 6.29 0.34
C ALA A 116 3.40 7.05 -0.67
N THR A 117 2.97 7.13 -1.93
CA THR A 117 3.68 7.80 -3.02
C THR A 117 3.03 9.13 -3.45
N CYS A 118 1.98 9.56 -2.74
CA CYS A 118 1.19 10.75 -3.11
C CYS A 118 1.73 12.06 -2.55
N ASP A 119 2.77 12.02 -1.71
CA ASP A 119 3.38 13.20 -1.07
C ASP A 119 2.35 14.15 -0.44
N PHE A 120 1.45 13.61 0.39
CA PHE A 120 0.43 14.43 1.06
C PHE A 120 0.98 15.23 2.25
N GLY A 121 2.15 14.87 2.77
CA GLY A 121 2.75 15.52 3.94
C GLY A 121 1.78 15.55 5.13
N GLN A 122 1.59 16.73 5.71
CA GLN A 122 0.70 16.95 6.86
C GLN A 122 -0.79 16.72 6.55
N TYR A 123 -1.18 16.72 5.27
CA TYR A 123 -2.57 16.55 4.82
C TYR A 123 -2.95 15.07 4.58
N LEU A 124 -2.09 14.13 4.98
CA LEU A 124 -2.30 12.70 4.71
C LEU A 124 -3.61 12.17 5.30
N ASP A 125 -3.90 12.50 6.56
CA ASP A 125 -5.08 11.97 7.25
C ASP A 125 -6.38 12.56 6.68
N GLU A 126 -6.39 13.82 6.30
CA GLU A 126 -7.51 14.47 5.62
C GLU A 126 -7.72 13.88 4.22
N ALA A 127 -6.66 13.69 3.44
CA ALA A 127 -6.75 13.06 2.12
C ALA A 127 -7.33 11.63 2.21
N LEU A 128 -6.85 10.85 3.19
CA LEU A 128 -7.36 9.50 3.49
C LEU A 128 -8.83 9.53 3.89
N ARG A 129 -9.21 10.42 4.81
CA ARG A 129 -10.60 10.59 5.25
C ARG A 129 -11.52 10.93 4.08
N ASP A 130 -11.17 11.95 3.31
CA ASP A 130 -12.04 12.50 2.27
C ASP A 130 -12.24 11.48 1.13
N ARG A 131 -11.18 10.75 0.74
CA ARG A 131 -11.26 9.64 -0.23
C ARG A 131 -12.00 8.43 0.34
N PHE A 132 -11.78 8.09 1.60
CA PHE A 132 -12.48 6.99 2.26
C PHE A 132 -13.98 7.24 2.27
N VAL A 133 -14.42 8.38 2.80
CA VAL A 133 -15.85 8.76 2.85
C VAL A 133 -16.46 8.75 1.45
N SER A 134 -15.85 9.43 0.48
CA SER A 134 -16.42 9.55 -0.87
C SER A 134 -16.35 8.27 -1.70
N GLY A 135 -15.47 7.31 -1.35
CA GLY A 135 -15.29 6.08 -2.10
C GLY A 135 -15.91 4.82 -1.47
N LEU A 136 -16.49 4.92 -0.27
CA LEU A 136 -17.28 3.82 0.32
C LEU A 136 -18.50 3.49 -0.54
N ARG A 137 -18.87 2.21 -0.63
CA ARG A 137 -20.05 1.77 -1.41
C ARG A 137 -21.38 1.91 -0.68
N SER A 138 -21.36 1.86 0.66
CA SER A 138 -22.58 1.90 1.45
C SER A 138 -23.02 3.34 1.68
N ASP A 139 -24.06 3.77 0.96
CA ASP A 139 -24.65 5.10 1.13
C ASP A 139 -25.09 5.36 2.58
N ALA A 140 -25.52 4.31 3.29
CA ALA A 140 -25.90 4.43 4.70
C ALA A 140 -24.70 4.80 5.58
N VAL A 141 -23.53 4.17 5.34
CA VAL A 141 -22.29 4.52 6.03
C VAL A 141 -21.84 5.92 5.63
N GLN A 142 -21.86 6.26 4.33
CA GLN A 142 -21.50 7.60 3.87
C GLN A 142 -22.33 8.69 4.54
N ARG A 143 -23.66 8.55 4.57
CA ARG A 143 -24.56 9.51 5.23
C ARG A 143 -24.25 9.65 6.72
N LYS A 144 -23.96 8.55 7.41
CA LYS A 144 -23.58 8.60 8.83
C LYS A 144 -22.28 9.37 9.02
N LEU A 145 -21.25 9.07 8.23
CA LEU A 145 -19.96 9.76 8.30
C LEU A 145 -20.09 11.26 8.01
N LEU A 146 -20.88 11.64 6.99
CA LEU A 146 -21.12 13.04 6.63
C LEU A 146 -21.90 13.84 7.69
N SER A 147 -22.51 13.16 8.67
CA SER A 147 -23.20 13.82 9.80
C SER A 147 -22.28 14.11 11.01
N GLU A 148 -21.05 13.61 10.99
CA GLU A 148 -20.07 13.80 12.08
C GLU A 148 -19.33 15.14 11.92
N LYS A 149 -19.45 16.03 12.91
CA LYS A 149 -18.93 17.40 12.86
C LYS A 149 -17.39 17.48 12.78
N ASP A 150 -16.70 16.65 13.55
CA ASP A 150 -15.24 16.67 13.69
C ASP A 150 -14.65 15.30 13.29
N LEU A 151 -15.03 14.83 12.10
CA LEU A 151 -14.64 13.51 11.63
C LEU A 151 -13.14 13.43 11.34
N THR A 152 -12.45 12.50 12.01
CA THR A 152 -11.06 12.12 11.73
C THR A 152 -11.02 10.82 10.93
N PHE A 153 -9.91 10.53 10.24
CA PHE A 153 -9.77 9.28 9.48
C PHE A 153 -9.90 8.02 10.36
N PRO A 154 -9.24 7.93 11.54
CA PRO A 154 -9.44 6.79 12.44
C PRO A 154 -10.90 6.62 12.87
N ARG A 155 -11.56 7.73 13.23
CA ARG A 155 -12.97 7.70 13.64
C ARG A 155 -13.89 7.25 12.51
N ALA A 156 -13.62 7.67 11.27
CA ALA A 156 -14.37 7.23 10.10
C ALA A 156 -14.24 5.72 9.88
N CYS A 157 -13.03 5.18 10.02
CA CYS A 157 -12.77 3.75 9.91
C CYS A 157 -13.54 2.94 10.97
N GLU A 158 -13.49 3.36 12.24
CA GLU A 158 -14.21 2.70 13.34
C GLU A 158 -15.72 2.63 13.09
N ILE A 159 -16.33 3.75 12.70
CA ILE A 159 -17.77 3.83 12.43
C ILE A 159 -18.13 2.89 11.26
N ALA A 160 -17.38 2.96 10.16
CA ALA A 160 -17.65 2.16 8.97
C ALA A 160 -17.52 0.66 9.23
N VAL A 161 -16.47 0.23 9.95
CA VAL A 161 -16.28 -1.18 10.34
C VAL A 161 -17.41 -1.65 11.26
N SER A 162 -17.77 -0.85 12.26
CA SER A 162 -18.87 -1.19 13.19
C SER A 162 -20.20 -1.36 12.47
N MET A 163 -20.50 -0.49 11.50
CA MET A 163 -21.71 -0.58 10.69
C MET A 163 -21.70 -1.77 9.73
N GLU A 164 -20.55 -2.10 9.13
CA GLU A 164 -20.41 -3.29 8.28
C GLU A 164 -20.69 -4.57 9.08
N LEU A 165 -20.11 -4.69 10.27
CA LEU A 165 -20.33 -5.83 11.17
C LEU A 165 -21.78 -5.94 11.62
N ALA A 166 -22.41 -4.82 12.00
CA ALA A 166 -23.82 -4.79 12.38
C ALA A 166 -24.71 -5.27 11.22
N SER A 167 -24.43 -4.83 9.99
CA SER A 167 -25.20 -5.22 8.80
C SER A 167 -25.04 -6.71 8.47
N LYS A 168 -23.82 -7.26 8.57
CA LYS A 168 -23.55 -8.69 8.38
C LYS A 168 -24.33 -9.52 9.41
N ASN A 169 -24.27 -9.15 10.68
CA ASN A 169 -25.00 -9.84 11.75
C ASN A 169 -26.52 -9.82 11.52
N THR A 170 -27.11 -8.68 11.12
CA THR A 170 -28.55 -8.61 10.82
C THR A 170 -28.96 -9.55 9.68
N MET A 171 -28.14 -9.70 8.63
CA MET A 171 -28.39 -10.65 7.54
C MET A 171 -28.30 -12.11 8.01
N GLU A 172 -27.38 -12.43 8.92
CA GLU A 172 -27.27 -13.78 9.50
C GLU A 172 -28.47 -14.13 10.39
N PHE A 173 -29.02 -13.16 11.14
CA PHE A 173 -30.22 -13.37 11.96
C PHE A 173 -31.50 -13.52 11.15
N SER A 174 -31.65 -12.78 10.04
CA SER A 174 -32.84 -12.87 9.17
C SER A 174 -32.87 -14.14 8.31
N GLY A 175 -31.72 -14.76 8.03
CA GLY A 175 -31.62 -16.02 7.29
C GLY A 175 -31.99 -17.29 8.07
N ARG A 176 -32.30 -17.20 9.38
CA ARG A 176 -32.63 -18.34 10.26
C ARG A 176 -34.10 -18.44 10.67
N GLN A 177 -35.04 -17.80 9.96
CA GLN A 177 -36.45 -18.04 10.21
C GLN A 177 -36.93 -19.27 9.43
N ASP A 178 -36.80 -20.46 10.04
CA ASP A 178 -37.66 -21.59 9.68
C ASP A 178 -39.11 -21.19 9.98
N PRO A 179 -40.05 -21.30 9.03
CA PRO A 179 -41.46 -21.04 9.30
C PRO A 179 -41.98 -22.16 10.21
N HIS A 180 -41.95 -21.92 11.52
CA HIS A 180 -42.69 -22.72 12.47
C HIS A 180 -44.18 -22.64 12.12
N HIS A 181 -44.70 -23.72 11.52
CA HIS A 181 -46.13 -23.97 11.37
C HIS A 181 -46.80 -23.92 12.74
N VAL A 182 -47.48 -22.81 13.03
CA VAL A 182 -48.36 -22.69 14.18
C VAL A 182 -49.65 -23.43 13.83
N ASN A 183 -49.82 -24.65 14.34
CA ASN A 183 -51.08 -25.38 14.21
C ASN A 183 -52.14 -24.68 15.07
N ALA A 184 -53.11 -24.04 14.41
CA ALA A 184 -54.30 -23.53 15.06
C ALA A 184 -55.19 -24.71 15.52
N LEU A 185 -55.27 -24.94 16.82
CA LEU A 185 -56.29 -25.81 17.40
C LEU A 185 -57.64 -25.07 17.39
N THR A 186 -58.39 -25.21 16.30
CA THR A 186 -59.81 -24.85 16.27
C THR A 186 -60.60 -25.92 17.04
N ASN A 187 -60.79 -25.73 18.34
CA ASN A 187 -61.85 -26.42 19.09
C ASN A 187 -63.15 -25.62 18.93
N ALA A 188 -64.02 -26.07 18.04
CA ALA A 188 -65.41 -25.63 17.99
C ALA A 188 -66.23 -26.36 19.07
N PRO A 189 -67.12 -25.69 19.83
CA PRO A 189 -68.03 -26.35 20.73
C PRO A 189 -69.20 -26.98 19.95
N ASN A 190 -69.43 -28.28 20.15
CA ASN A 190 -70.61 -28.99 19.65
C ASN A 190 -71.87 -28.53 20.40
N PHE A 191 -72.70 -27.71 19.75
CA PHE A 191 -74.11 -27.57 20.11
C PHE A 191 -74.90 -28.68 19.43
N PHE A 192 -75.21 -29.75 20.16
CA PHE A 192 -76.30 -30.65 19.79
C PHE A 192 -77.58 -30.16 20.46
N ASN A 193 -78.55 -29.77 19.63
CA ASN A 193 -79.94 -29.59 20.00
C ASN A 193 -80.80 -30.42 19.03
N LYS A 194 -81.70 -31.24 19.58
CA LYS A 194 -82.87 -31.95 18.99
C LYS A 194 -83.25 -33.02 20.04
N GLY A 195 -84.47 -33.14 20.54
CA GLY A 195 -85.76 -32.49 20.35
C GLY A 195 -86.71 -33.10 21.38
#